data_AF-A0A4Q9UYL7-F1
#
_entry.id   AF-A0A4Q9UYL7-F1
#
_cell.length_a   1.000
_cell.length_b   1.000
_cell.length_c   1.000
_cell.angle_alpha   90.00
_cell.angle_beta   90.00
_cell.angle_gamma   90.00
#
_symmetry.space_group_name_H-M   'P 1'
#
loop_
_entity.id
_entity.type
_entity.pdbx_description
1 polymer ?
#
loop_
_entity_poly.entity_id
_entity_poly.type
_entity_poly.pdbx_seq_one_letter_code
_entity_poly.pdbx_strand_id
1 'polypeptide(L)'
;MSVEVTDVESFKTVVAQAYSEPMLDVESAVELWKVLLSDKHVGARCLGQALRGLDDIQVRDYVLVAAVTGSVDVALGTFDDVLNGTCAQSLNVASVERAMCVLRACDNYLDVVSVPLHGALAYLAWWSGDSGTAELETELALNTDATYSLALLVRHALIVGLPSPVAGN
;
A
#
# COMPACT_ATOMS: atom_id res chain seq x y z
N MET A 1 -22.62 18.21 3.15
CA MET A 1 -22.15 19.35 3.94
C MET A 1 -20.65 19.17 4.12
N SER A 2 -19.86 19.82 3.29
CA SER A 2 -18.40 19.71 3.24
C SER A 2 -17.81 20.60 4.32
N VAL A 3 -17.20 19.98 5.35
CA VAL A 3 -16.38 20.70 6.33
C VAL A 3 -15.09 21.08 5.61
N GLU A 4 -14.88 22.38 5.35
CA GLU A 4 -13.58 22.89 4.93
C GLU A 4 -12.62 22.73 6.12
N VAL A 5 -11.72 21.77 6.00
CA VAL A 5 -10.64 21.54 6.95
C VAL A 5 -9.60 22.63 6.74
N THR A 6 -9.47 23.57 7.68
CA THR A 6 -8.61 24.75 7.56
C THR A 6 -7.22 24.60 8.20
N ASP A 7 -6.95 23.50 8.91
CA ASP A 7 -5.65 23.20 9.51
C ASP A 7 -5.32 21.69 9.50
N VAL A 8 -4.03 21.35 9.63
CA VAL A 8 -3.51 19.97 9.52
C VAL A 8 -4.01 19.05 10.63
N GLU A 9 -4.22 19.57 11.85
CA GLU A 9 -4.68 18.77 12.99
C GLU A 9 -6.14 18.37 12.81
N SER A 10 -6.96 19.30 12.32
CA SER A 10 -8.33 19.01 11.89
C SER A 10 -8.36 17.94 10.78
N PHE A 11 -7.40 17.97 9.85
CA PHE A 11 -7.29 16.96 8.79
C PHE A 11 -6.98 15.57 9.35
N LYS A 12 -5.93 15.46 10.19
CA LYS A 12 -5.54 14.22 10.86
C LYS A 12 -6.68 13.63 11.67
N THR A 13 -7.40 14.47 12.40
CA THR A 13 -8.56 14.04 13.20
C THR A 13 -9.62 13.36 12.34
N VAL A 14 -9.94 13.93 11.18
CA VAL A 14 -10.93 13.35 10.25
C VAL A 14 -10.41 12.07 9.61
N VAL A 15 -9.11 12.00 9.28
CA VAL A 15 -8.48 10.76 8.77
C VAL A 15 -8.57 9.64 9.80
N ALA A 16 -8.16 9.90 11.05
CA ALA A 16 -8.18 8.92 12.13
C ALA A 16 -9.61 8.45 12.48
N GLN A 17 -10.58 9.37 12.47
CA GLN A 17 -11.98 9.01 12.66
C GLN A 17 -12.48 8.09 11.53
N ALA A 18 -12.21 8.44 10.28
CA ALA A 18 -12.63 7.61 9.14
C ALA A 18 -11.89 6.26 9.10
N TYR A 19 -10.63 6.20 9.55
CA TYR A 19 -9.86 4.96 9.66
C TYR A 19 -10.44 3.99 10.69
N SER A 20 -11.13 4.50 11.71
CA SER A 20 -11.76 3.68 12.76
C SER A 20 -13.22 3.30 12.47
N GLU A 21 -13.79 3.83 11.38
CA GLU A 21 -15.11 3.43 10.90
C GLU A 21 -15.08 2.02 10.27
N PRO A 22 -16.24 1.35 10.13
CA PRO A 22 -16.35 0.18 9.26
C PRO A 22 -15.81 0.49 7.87
N MET A 23 -15.08 -0.45 7.30
CA MET A 23 -14.57 -0.35 5.95
C MET A 23 -15.73 -0.19 4.96
N LEU A 24 -15.53 0.62 3.93
CA LEU A 24 -16.37 0.57 2.73
C LEU A 24 -16.32 -0.84 2.12
N ASP A 25 -17.23 -1.14 1.19
CA ASP A 25 -17.09 -2.34 0.38
C ASP A 25 -15.78 -2.30 -0.44
N VAL A 26 -15.31 -3.48 -0.85
CA VAL A 26 -14.02 -3.65 -1.55
C VAL A 26 -13.94 -2.79 -2.82
N GLU A 27 -15.03 -2.71 -3.59
CA GLU A 27 -15.06 -1.93 -4.84
C GLU A 27 -14.86 -0.44 -4.55
N SER A 28 -15.61 0.11 -3.59
CA SER A 28 -15.45 1.49 -3.14
C SER A 28 -14.04 1.79 -2.61
N ALA A 29 -13.45 0.88 -1.84
CA ALA A 29 -12.09 1.05 -1.31
C ALA A 29 -11.03 1.03 -2.42
N VAL A 30 -11.18 0.13 -3.41
CA VAL A 30 -10.31 0.08 -4.60
C VAL A 30 -10.41 1.38 -5.41
N GLU A 31 -11.61 1.91 -5.62
CA GLU A 31 -11.79 3.19 -6.34
C GLU A 31 -11.09 4.36 -5.63
N LEU A 32 -11.09 4.40 -4.30
CA LEU A 32 -10.31 5.40 -3.56
C LEU A 32 -8.80 5.27 -3.83
N TRP A 33 -8.28 4.05 -3.87
CA TRP A 33 -6.88 3.79 -4.20
C TRP A 33 -6.53 4.11 -5.65
N LYS A 34 -7.43 3.90 -6.61
CA LYS A 34 -7.25 4.37 -7.99
C LYS A 34 -7.03 5.87 -8.05
N VAL A 35 -7.85 6.63 -7.32
CA VAL A 35 -7.74 8.10 -7.28
C VAL A 35 -6.40 8.51 -6.66
N LEU A 36 -6.02 7.92 -5.52
CA LEU A 36 -4.75 8.20 -4.84
C LEU A 36 -3.53 7.90 -5.71
N LEU A 37 -3.49 6.74 -6.39
CA LEU A 37 -2.37 6.35 -7.25
C LEU A 37 -2.32 7.13 -8.57
N SER A 38 -3.41 7.81 -8.93
CA SER A 38 -3.51 8.67 -10.12
C SER A 38 -3.11 10.14 -9.87
N ASP A 39 -2.44 10.42 -8.75
CA ASP A 39 -2.01 11.78 -8.35
C ASP A 39 -3.18 12.78 -8.20
N LYS A 40 -4.36 12.25 -7.86
CA LYS A 40 -5.55 13.05 -7.59
C LYS A 40 -5.74 13.21 -6.09
N HIS A 41 -6.21 14.38 -5.70
CA HIS A 41 -6.46 14.71 -4.31
C HIS A 41 -7.75 14.03 -3.82
N VAL A 42 -7.69 13.45 -2.63
CA VAL A 42 -8.86 12.95 -1.89
C VAL A 42 -9.05 13.77 -0.62
N GLY A 43 -10.30 13.90 -0.17
CA GLY A 43 -10.58 14.54 1.12
C GLY A 43 -10.15 13.66 2.30
N ALA A 44 -9.96 14.26 3.48
CA ALA A 44 -9.50 13.58 4.71
C ALA A 44 -10.28 12.29 5.03
N ARG A 45 -11.63 12.33 4.92
CA ARG A 45 -12.47 11.16 5.19
C ARG A 45 -12.19 10.02 4.20
N CYS A 46 -12.07 10.34 2.91
CA CYS A 46 -11.76 9.37 1.88
C CYS A 46 -10.37 8.77 2.07
N LEU A 47 -9.40 9.57 2.50
CA LEU A 47 -8.07 9.08 2.86
C LEU A 47 -8.14 8.06 4.01
N GLY A 48 -8.84 8.39 5.10
CA GLY A 48 -9.00 7.44 6.21
C GLY A 48 -9.71 6.14 5.79
N GLN A 49 -10.71 6.21 4.92
CA GLN A 49 -11.39 5.03 4.36
C GLN A 49 -10.48 4.22 3.42
N ALA A 50 -9.64 4.87 2.61
CA ALA A 50 -8.65 4.18 1.78
C ALA A 50 -7.63 3.43 2.63
N LEU A 51 -7.13 4.08 3.69
CA LEU A 51 -6.22 3.47 4.66
C LEU A 51 -6.86 2.29 5.38
N ARG A 52 -8.12 2.44 5.79
CA ARG A 52 -8.91 1.34 6.39
C ARG A 52 -9.06 0.16 5.43
N GLY A 53 -9.20 0.45 4.13
CA GLY A 53 -9.26 -0.55 3.08
C GLY A 53 -8.04 -1.47 3.05
N LEU A 54 -6.85 -1.02 3.43
CA LEU A 54 -5.63 -1.85 3.39
C LEU A 54 -5.67 -3.04 4.35
N ASP A 55 -6.54 -3.04 5.37
CA ASP A 55 -6.75 -4.21 6.22
C ASP A 55 -7.36 -5.40 5.45
N ASP A 56 -8.05 -5.14 4.33
CA ASP A 56 -8.58 -6.17 3.45
C ASP A 56 -7.52 -6.63 2.44
N ILE A 57 -7.34 -7.96 2.35
CA ILE A 57 -6.37 -8.60 1.48
C ILE A 57 -6.58 -8.22 0.00
N GLN A 58 -7.83 -8.13 -0.46
CA GLN A 58 -8.13 -7.84 -1.87
C GLN A 58 -7.76 -6.41 -2.23
N VAL A 59 -8.06 -5.45 -1.35
CA VAL A 59 -7.71 -4.03 -1.55
C VAL A 59 -6.20 -3.85 -1.49
N ARG A 60 -5.53 -4.45 -0.51
CA ARG A 60 -4.07 -4.39 -0.38
C ARG A 60 -3.38 -4.99 -1.60
N ASP A 61 -3.77 -6.18 -2.01
CA ASP A 61 -3.13 -6.86 -3.13
C ASP A 61 -3.41 -6.11 -4.45
N TYR A 62 -4.58 -5.49 -4.60
CA TYR A 62 -4.85 -4.55 -5.69
C TYR A 62 -3.83 -3.39 -5.71
N VAL A 63 -3.58 -2.73 -4.56
CA VAL A 63 -2.61 -1.62 -4.47
C VAL A 63 -1.21 -2.07 -4.86
N LEU A 64 -0.78 -3.25 -4.38
CA LEU A 64 0.53 -3.82 -4.73
C LEU A 64 0.64 -4.09 -6.23
N VAL A 65 -0.38 -4.71 -6.83
CA VAL A 65 -0.41 -5.01 -8.26
C VAL A 65 -0.44 -3.73 -9.10
N ALA A 66 -1.28 -2.76 -8.73
CA ALA A 66 -1.35 -1.47 -9.42
C ALA A 66 -0.01 -0.72 -9.37
N ALA A 67 0.66 -0.75 -8.21
CA ALA A 67 1.97 -0.15 -8.03
C ALA A 67 3.03 -0.78 -8.94
N VAL A 68 3.16 -2.11 -8.96
CA VAL A 68 4.20 -2.81 -9.76
C VAL A 68 3.94 -2.76 -11.26
N THR A 69 2.67 -2.77 -11.68
CA THR A 69 2.29 -2.75 -13.10
C THR A 69 2.19 -1.33 -13.69
N GLY A 70 1.98 -0.32 -12.84
CA GLY A 70 1.70 1.04 -13.28
C GLY A 70 0.32 1.25 -13.90
N SER A 71 -0.57 0.27 -13.77
CA SER A 71 -1.96 0.38 -14.20
C SER A 71 -2.89 0.47 -13.01
N VAL A 72 -3.84 1.40 -13.03
CA VAL A 72 -4.92 1.53 -12.04
C VAL A 72 -6.22 0.86 -12.49
N ASP A 73 -6.25 0.29 -13.70
CA ASP A 73 -7.37 -0.52 -14.19
C ASP A 73 -6.93 -1.98 -14.31
N VAL A 74 -6.27 -2.47 -13.27
CA VAL A 74 -5.91 -3.89 -13.19
C VAL A 74 -7.15 -4.63 -12.72
N ALA A 75 -7.73 -5.44 -13.60
CA ALA A 75 -8.56 -6.53 -13.13
C ALA A 75 -7.68 -7.38 -12.22
N LEU A 76 -8.11 -7.65 -10.98
CA LEU A 76 -7.44 -8.62 -10.12
C LEU A 76 -7.30 -9.90 -10.95
N GLY A 77 -6.07 -10.16 -11.40
CA GLY A 77 -5.79 -11.23 -12.35
C GLY A 77 -6.32 -12.54 -11.78
N THR A 78 -6.74 -13.42 -12.66
CA THR A 78 -6.94 -14.81 -12.26
C THR A 78 -5.60 -15.39 -11.79
N PHE A 79 -5.63 -16.42 -10.96
CA PHE A 79 -4.41 -17.11 -10.52
C PHE A 79 -3.51 -17.54 -11.70
N ASP A 80 -4.12 -17.80 -12.87
CA ASP A 80 -3.42 -18.11 -14.11
C ASP A 80 -2.60 -16.93 -14.66
N ASP A 81 -3.04 -15.68 -14.48
CA ASP A 81 -2.31 -14.49 -14.93
C ASP A 81 -1.01 -14.28 -14.13
N VAL A 82 -1.03 -14.68 -12.85
CA VAL A 82 0.14 -14.72 -11.96
C VAL A 82 1.11 -15.82 -12.37
N LEU A 83 0.62 -17.02 -12.65
CA LEU A 83 1.43 -18.16 -13.09
C LEU A 83 2.07 -17.95 -14.46
N ASN A 84 1.37 -17.27 -15.38
CA ASN A 84 1.86 -16.99 -16.72
C ASN A 84 2.85 -15.80 -16.76
N GLY A 85 3.20 -15.22 -15.61
CA GLY A 85 4.22 -14.18 -15.50
C GLY A 85 3.85 -12.87 -16.18
N THR A 86 2.59 -12.67 -16.54
CA THR A 86 2.14 -11.49 -17.29
C THR A 86 2.20 -10.23 -16.42
N CYS A 87 1.98 -10.35 -15.10
CA CYS A 87 2.22 -9.27 -14.13
C CYS A 87 3.71 -8.92 -13.96
N ALA A 88 4.63 -9.84 -14.26
CA ALA A 88 6.08 -9.61 -14.10
C ALA A 88 6.70 -8.83 -15.28
N GLN A 89 6.01 -8.77 -16.43
CA GLN A 89 6.54 -8.13 -17.65
C GLN A 89 6.21 -6.63 -17.77
N SER A 90 5.29 -6.10 -16.96
CA SER A 90 4.91 -4.67 -16.96
C SER A 90 5.63 -3.88 -15.86
N LEU A 91 6.96 -3.99 -15.80
CA LEU A 91 7.78 -3.30 -14.81
C LEU A 91 7.68 -1.77 -14.95
N ASN A 92 7.24 -1.09 -13.89
CA ASN A 92 7.26 0.37 -13.81
C ASN A 92 7.81 0.86 -12.47
N VAL A 93 9.14 0.99 -12.36
CA VAL A 93 9.84 1.47 -11.15
C VAL A 93 9.31 2.83 -10.69
N ALA A 94 9.05 3.74 -11.62
CA ALA A 94 8.49 5.05 -11.30
C ALA A 94 7.07 4.95 -10.69
N SER A 95 6.29 3.92 -11.03
CA SER A 95 5.01 3.64 -10.39
C SER A 95 5.16 3.12 -8.97
N VAL A 96 6.13 2.23 -8.74
CA VAL A 96 6.45 1.74 -7.38
C VAL A 96 6.87 2.90 -6.48
N GLU A 97 7.77 3.77 -6.95
CA GLU A 97 8.21 4.96 -6.22
C GLU A 97 7.05 5.91 -5.89
N ARG A 98 6.14 6.15 -6.85
CA ARG A 98 4.93 6.95 -6.61
C ARG A 98 4.04 6.31 -5.54
N ALA A 99 3.78 5.02 -5.63
CA ALA A 99 2.96 4.30 -4.65
C ALA A 99 3.59 4.37 -3.24
N MET A 100 4.91 4.17 -3.13
CA MET A 100 5.63 4.34 -1.87
C MET A 100 5.52 5.77 -1.33
N CYS A 101 5.63 6.78 -2.19
CA CYS A 101 5.46 8.18 -1.81
C CYS A 101 4.07 8.45 -1.25
N VAL A 102 3.02 7.95 -1.92
CA VAL A 102 1.63 8.06 -1.46
C VAL A 102 1.46 7.37 -0.11
N LEU A 103 1.91 6.12 0.05
CA LEU A 103 1.80 5.37 1.30
C LEU A 103 2.51 6.07 2.46
N ARG A 104 3.74 6.56 2.26
CA ARG A 104 4.47 7.35 3.27
C ARG A 104 3.77 8.67 3.60
N ALA A 105 3.20 9.33 2.61
CA ALA A 105 2.41 10.54 2.85
C ALA A 105 1.18 10.22 3.70
N CYS A 106 0.49 9.11 3.42
CA CYS A 106 -0.66 8.65 4.19
C CYS A 106 -0.32 8.35 5.65
N ASP A 107 0.84 7.73 5.90
CA ASP A 107 1.31 7.38 7.24
C ASP A 107 1.43 8.61 8.17
N ASN A 108 1.85 9.76 7.63
CA ASN A 108 1.94 11.02 8.39
C ASN A 108 0.60 11.53 8.95
N TYR A 109 -0.53 10.98 8.49
CA TYR A 109 -1.87 11.37 8.92
C TYR A 109 -2.50 10.38 9.92
N LEU A 110 -1.81 9.30 10.26
CA LEU A 110 -2.21 8.36 11.29
C LEU A 110 -1.36 8.56 12.55
N ASP A 111 -2.02 8.56 13.71
CA ASP A 111 -1.34 8.52 15.02
C ASP A 111 -1.12 7.07 15.50
N VAL A 112 -1.44 6.10 14.65
CA VAL A 112 -1.34 4.66 14.93
C VAL A 112 -0.54 3.99 13.81
N VAL A 113 0.24 2.98 14.18
CA VAL A 113 0.99 2.17 13.22
C VAL A 113 0.01 1.29 12.45
N SER A 114 -0.12 1.53 11.14
CA SER A 114 -0.93 0.68 10.26
C SER A 114 -0.09 -0.49 9.75
N VAL A 115 -0.27 -1.66 10.37
CA VAL A 115 0.40 -2.91 9.97
C VAL A 115 0.32 -3.17 8.46
N PRO A 116 -0.85 -3.10 7.80
CA PRO A 116 -0.91 -3.37 6.37
C PRO A 116 -0.21 -2.31 5.51
N LEU A 117 -0.19 -1.04 5.94
CA LEU A 117 0.55 0.01 5.26
C LEU A 117 2.05 -0.27 5.28
N HIS A 118 2.62 -0.57 6.45
CA HIS A 118 4.05 -0.88 6.58
C HIS A 118 4.41 -2.18 5.86
N GLY A 119 3.55 -3.19 5.89
CA GLY A 119 3.77 -4.40 5.09
C GLY A 119 3.76 -4.14 3.57
N ALA A 120 2.90 -3.24 3.09
CA ALA A 120 2.90 -2.82 1.69
C ALA A 120 4.16 -2.02 1.31
N LEU A 121 4.59 -1.09 2.18
CA LEU A 121 5.84 -0.35 2.00
C LEU A 121 7.06 -1.29 1.97
N ALA A 122 7.11 -2.27 2.88
CA ALA A 122 8.17 -3.27 2.92
C ALA A 122 8.24 -4.08 1.61
N TYR A 123 7.10 -4.54 1.11
CA TYR A 123 7.02 -5.28 -0.14
C TYR A 123 7.48 -4.44 -1.33
N LEU A 124 6.99 -3.20 -1.45
CA LEU A 124 7.35 -2.32 -2.56
C LEU A 124 8.82 -1.88 -2.52
N ALA A 125 9.38 -1.68 -1.32
CA ALA A 125 10.80 -1.38 -1.13
C ALA A 125 11.69 -2.57 -1.51
N TRP A 126 11.32 -3.79 -1.09
CA TRP A 126 12.02 -5.00 -1.54
C TRP A 126 11.90 -5.16 -3.06
N TRP A 127 10.71 -4.90 -3.62
CA TRP A 127 10.48 -4.96 -5.06
C TRP A 127 11.37 -3.97 -5.82
N SER A 128 11.54 -2.74 -5.34
CA SER A 128 12.40 -1.73 -5.99
C SER A 128 13.90 -1.90 -5.72
N GLY A 129 14.30 -2.82 -4.86
CA GLY A 129 15.70 -3.07 -4.49
C GLY A 129 16.23 -2.22 -3.35
N ASP A 130 15.37 -1.47 -2.66
CA ASP A 130 15.71 -0.73 -1.44
C ASP A 130 15.58 -1.65 -0.21
N SER A 131 16.59 -2.52 -0.02
CA SER A 131 16.60 -3.47 1.09
C SER A 131 16.60 -2.81 2.47
N GLY A 132 17.15 -1.59 2.60
CA GLY A 132 17.21 -0.87 3.87
C GLY A 132 15.83 -0.38 4.30
N THR A 133 15.08 0.23 3.38
CA THR A 133 13.66 0.55 3.63
C THR A 133 12.86 -0.74 3.87
N ALA A 134 13.07 -1.78 3.05
CA ALA A 134 12.33 -3.03 3.18
C ALA A 134 12.47 -3.66 4.57
N GLU A 135 13.68 -3.67 5.13
CA GLU A 135 13.96 -4.17 6.48
C GLU A 135 13.28 -3.30 7.55
N LEU A 136 13.44 -1.97 7.48
CA LEU A 136 12.83 -1.04 8.44
C LEU A 136 11.31 -1.21 8.52
N GLU A 137 10.63 -1.20 7.36
CA GLU A 137 9.18 -1.28 7.28
C GLU A 137 8.66 -2.67 7.70
N THR A 138 9.43 -3.72 7.38
CA THR A 138 9.15 -5.09 7.84
C THR A 138 9.17 -5.16 9.37
N GLU A 139 10.18 -4.59 10.01
CA GLU A 139 10.29 -4.58 11.47
C GLU A 139 9.19 -3.73 12.12
N LEU A 140 8.81 -2.59 11.55
CA LEU A 140 7.67 -1.79 12.06
C LEU A 140 6.36 -2.60 12.05
N ALA A 141 6.08 -3.31 10.95
CA ALA A 141 4.91 -4.17 10.85
C ALA A 141 4.95 -5.33 11.86
N LEU A 142 6.08 -6.05 11.95
CA LEU A 142 6.20 -7.24 12.80
C LEU A 142 6.30 -6.94 14.30
N ASN A 143 6.82 -5.76 14.68
CA ASN A 143 6.79 -5.30 16.07
C ASN A 143 5.37 -4.99 16.54
N THR A 144 4.48 -4.65 15.61
CA THR A 144 3.06 -4.37 15.89
C THR A 144 2.21 -5.64 15.80
N ASP A 145 2.43 -6.47 14.78
CA ASP A 145 1.83 -7.80 14.60
C ASP A 145 2.87 -8.79 14.08
N ALA A 146 3.39 -9.61 15.00
CA ALA A 146 4.42 -10.61 14.72
C ALA A 146 3.98 -11.71 13.73
N THR A 147 2.67 -11.81 13.44
CA THR A 147 2.09 -12.81 12.55
C THR A 147 1.69 -12.25 11.18
N TYR A 148 1.91 -10.96 10.92
CA TYR A 148 1.48 -10.33 9.68
C TYR A 148 2.18 -10.93 8.45
N SER A 149 1.40 -11.64 7.63
CA SER A 149 1.92 -12.57 6.61
C SER A 149 2.76 -11.91 5.53
N LEU A 150 2.39 -10.69 5.10
CA LEU A 150 3.14 -9.97 4.06
C LEU A 150 4.52 -9.54 4.58
N ALA A 151 4.61 -9.05 5.81
CA ALA A 151 5.89 -8.69 6.42
C ALA A 151 6.76 -9.94 6.67
N LEU A 152 6.15 -11.07 7.08
CA LEU A 152 6.86 -12.35 7.20
C LEU A 152 7.43 -12.83 5.85
N LEU A 153 6.69 -12.65 4.76
CA LEU A 153 7.14 -12.97 3.41
C LEU A 153 8.37 -12.13 3.03
N VAL A 154 8.31 -10.82 3.22
CA VAL A 154 9.44 -9.91 2.92
C VAL A 154 10.65 -10.24 3.80
N ARG A 155 10.45 -10.46 5.10
CA ARG A 155 11.51 -10.89 6.02
C ARG A 155 12.20 -12.17 5.52
N HIS A 156 11.42 -13.16 5.08
CA HIS A 156 11.98 -14.40 4.55
C HIS A 156 12.82 -14.13 3.29
N ALA A 157 12.31 -13.32 2.37
CA ALA A 157 13.03 -12.94 1.15
C ALA A 157 14.37 -12.25 1.46
N LEU A 158 14.39 -11.33 2.43
CA LEU A 158 15.61 -10.64 2.88
C LEU A 158 16.61 -11.61 3.53
N ILE A 159 16.16 -12.50 4.43
CA ILE A 159 17.02 -13.45 5.14
C ILE A 159 17.74 -14.40 4.17
N VAL A 160 17.03 -14.94 3.18
CA VAL A 160 17.60 -15.91 2.23
C VAL A 160 18.29 -15.23 1.04
N GLY A 161 18.30 -13.90 1.00
CA GLY A 161 18.93 -13.11 -0.07
C GLY A 161 18.24 -13.26 -1.42
N LEU A 162 16.90 -13.38 -1.45
CA LEU A 162 16.18 -13.35 -2.72
C LEU A 162 16.40 -11.98 -3.38
N PRO A 163 16.85 -11.97 -4.66
CA PRO A 163 17.03 -10.72 -5.36
C PRO A 163 15.69 -10.01 -5.53
N SER A 164 15.73 -8.68 -5.50
CA SER A 164 14.63 -7.88 -6.00
C SER A 164 14.29 -8.33 -7.43
N PRO A 165 13.00 -8.42 -7.79
CA PRO A 165 12.58 -8.68 -9.16
C PRO A 165 13.13 -7.67 -10.19
N VAL A 166 13.49 -6.45 -9.76
CA VAL A 166 14.10 -5.42 -10.62
C VAL A 166 15.61 -5.62 -10.81
N ALA A 167 16.29 -6.27 -9.85
CA ALA A 167 17.74 -6.49 -9.90
C ALA A 167 18.18 -7.62 -10.86
N GLY A 168 17.22 -8.36 -11.44
CA GLY A 168 17.45 -9.51 -12.32
C GLY A 168 17.46 -9.23 -13.82
N ASN A 169 17.34 -7.96 -14.26
CA ASN A 169 17.37 -7.56 -15.67
C ASN A 169 18.67 -6.83 -16.05
#